data_AF-A0A949CL97-F1
#
_entry.id   AF-A0A949CL97-F1
#
_cell.length_a   1.000
_cell.length_b   1.000
_cell.length_c   1.000
_cell.angle_alpha   90.00
_cell.angle_beta   90.00
_cell.angle_gamma   90.00
#
_symmetry.space_group_name_H-M   'P 1'
#
loop_
_entity.id
_entity.type
_entity.pdbx_description
1 polymer ?
#
loop_
_entity_poly.entity_id
_entity_poly.type
_entity_poly.pdbx_seq_one_letter_code
_entity_poly.pdbx_strand_id
1 'polypeptide(L)'
;FLQSHCIQCHGKKDPEGNLSLEDLGSVDEVNSGIWRSIWAQVSLKEMPPRSVDQPAVVQRLFFSDWIVGELTRVMRDKGGFTAHLDPNKANFVDHDLLFGPLPDGIQLQPASSPARLWRVTPLEHITRLNELINLEPEFDPENPGLRTRGDAVPTNHGGELKLYFGTDNIIHWLGGTVAYATAVKSIPAVFAWARNHGLKNYPHLYSVNSAEATQVLDLADDVIRYMAYGPLSIANPEQITDDPTTYKMVGDIRGLPTSIVYSTKVLHPLTPIHDLMKEEGFEDERLRAAVDFLFEALTFRPPSPPESDSYLAIVKQSIQQLGKKDGAVLGLSSIFLDRDALFRPELATKGKRDQSGRVMLQDWELGLAVNHALRYIKPDETLRQAIVEGRMRTREDVQREVQRMLADPRIRKPRILQFFRDYFDYDRCGYVCKDTKALTDAGANTKGMSHYRAMFNATASTDRLIELILEEDKDVLRQLLTTNKAVVTVADKLYFGERLSSEEVKAAARIRQELKKQDKSETTETDGKEKKAKAEEKNLLVVEANLSGPKTFARVSRRSYGNGSLAPDRILSTVPEGQRLGVLTHP
;
A
#
# COMPACT_ATOMS: atom_id res chain seq x y z
N PHE A 1 -43.29 -14.62 -0.12
CA PHE A 1 -42.41 -13.65 -0.82
C PHE A 1 -42.44 -13.89 -2.32
N LEU A 2 -41.86 -15.00 -2.83
CA LEU A 2 -41.81 -15.28 -4.28
C LEU A 2 -43.19 -15.23 -4.97
N GLN A 3 -44.22 -15.84 -4.39
CA GLN A 3 -45.58 -15.80 -4.93
C GLN A 3 -46.14 -14.38 -5.08
N SER A 4 -45.84 -13.51 -4.11
CA SER A 4 -46.37 -12.14 -4.07
C SER A 4 -45.61 -11.17 -4.98
N HIS A 5 -44.30 -11.39 -5.13
CA HIS A 5 -43.40 -10.37 -5.70
C HIS A 5 -42.65 -10.83 -6.95
N CYS A 6 -42.63 -12.13 -7.27
CA CYS A 6 -41.77 -12.68 -8.33
C CYS A 6 -42.53 -13.50 -9.37
N ILE A 7 -43.46 -14.37 -8.94
CA ILE A 7 -44.07 -15.39 -9.82
C ILE A 7 -44.95 -14.78 -10.93
N GLN A 8 -45.51 -13.58 -10.74
CA GLN A 8 -46.32 -12.93 -11.77
C GLN A 8 -45.54 -12.72 -13.09
N CYS A 9 -44.27 -12.33 -13.01
CA CYS A 9 -43.40 -12.14 -14.17
C CYS A 9 -42.50 -13.37 -14.45
N HIS A 10 -42.20 -14.17 -13.43
CA HIS A 10 -41.31 -15.34 -13.51
C HIS A 10 -42.06 -16.68 -13.35
N GLY A 11 -43.27 -16.78 -13.90
CA GLY A 11 -44.09 -18.00 -13.89
C GLY A 11 -43.71 -19.00 -14.99
N LYS A 12 -44.46 -20.09 -15.12
CA LYS A 12 -44.24 -21.13 -16.16
C LYS A 12 -44.43 -20.64 -17.59
N LYS A 13 -45.35 -19.70 -17.81
CA LYS A 13 -45.75 -19.26 -19.15
C LYS A 13 -45.05 -17.94 -19.48
N ASP A 14 -44.13 -18.01 -20.44
CA ASP A 14 -43.38 -16.85 -20.96
C ASP A 14 -42.65 -16.04 -19.87
N PRO A 15 -41.77 -16.66 -19.05
CA PRO A 15 -41.10 -15.98 -17.97
C PRO A 15 -40.15 -14.88 -18.46
N GLU A 16 -40.22 -13.70 -17.82
CA GLU A 16 -39.27 -12.63 -18.08
C GLU A 16 -37.83 -13.08 -17.82
N GLY A 17 -36.90 -12.61 -18.67
CA GLY A 17 -35.49 -12.99 -18.58
C GLY A 17 -35.20 -14.47 -18.80
N ASN A 18 -36.15 -15.24 -19.38
CA ASN A 18 -36.08 -16.69 -19.55
C ASN A 18 -35.83 -17.46 -18.23
N LEU A 19 -36.31 -16.93 -17.10
CA LEU A 19 -36.15 -17.52 -15.78
C LEU A 19 -37.50 -17.76 -15.12
N SER A 20 -37.91 -19.03 -15.02
CA SER A 20 -39.07 -19.44 -14.21
C SER A 20 -38.64 -19.71 -12.77
N LEU A 21 -39.38 -19.15 -11.81
CA LEU A 21 -39.20 -19.35 -10.37
C LEU A 21 -40.32 -20.20 -9.76
N GLU A 22 -41.27 -20.67 -10.56
CA GLU A 22 -42.45 -21.39 -10.08
C GLU A 22 -42.13 -22.79 -9.54
N ASP A 23 -41.16 -23.48 -10.18
CA ASP A 23 -40.67 -24.79 -9.74
C ASP A 23 -39.33 -24.69 -8.97
N LEU A 24 -38.92 -23.48 -8.55
CA LEU A 24 -37.70 -23.29 -7.77
C LEU A 24 -37.89 -23.82 -6.35
N GLY A 25 -37.24 -24.95 -6.06
CA GLY A 25 -37.23 -25.57 -4.73
C GLY A 25 -36.34 -24.85 -3.72
N SER A 26 -36.20 -25.46 -2.53
CA SER A 26 -35.25 -25.00 -1.50
C SER A 26 -33.83 -24.89 -2.04
N VAL A 27 -33.00 -24.05 -1.42
CA VAL A 27 -31.60 -23.90 -1.82
C VAL A 27 -30.87 -25.25 -1.74
N ASP A 28 -30.22 -25.62 -2.84
CA ASP A 28 -29.35 -26.78 -3.00
C ASP A 28 -28.14 -26.41 -3.87
N GLU A 29 -27.23 -27.36 -4.10
CA GLU A 29 -26.02 -27.10 -4.90
C GLU A 29 -26.33 -26.76 -6.35
N VAL A 30 -27.32 -27.43 -6.94
CA VAL A 30 -27.69 -27.33 -8.36
C VAL A 30 -28.33 -25.98 -8.64
N ASN A 31 -29.20 -25.50 -7.75
CA ASN A 31 -29.93 -24.25 -7.91
C ASN A 31 -29.27 -23.05 -7.20
N SER A 32 -28.14 -23.25 -6.51
CA SER A 32 -27.41 -22.21 -5.76
C SER A 32 -27.09 -20.97 -6.61
N GLY A 33 -26.78 -21.17 -7.89
CA GLY A 33 -26.51 -20.09 -8.84
C GLY A 33 -27.73 -19.18 -9.08
N ILE A 34 -28.92 -19.77 -9.16
CA ILE A 34 -30.19 -19.05 -9.32
C ILE A 34 -30.50 -18.27 -8.05
N TRP A 35 -30.42 -18.91 -6.87
CA TRP A 35 -30.63 -18.25 -5.59
C TRP A 35 -29.65 -17.11 -5.33
N ARG A 36 -28.38 -17.27 -5.73
CA ARG A 36 -27.39 -16.17 -5.70
C ARG A 36 -27.82 -14.99 -6.57
N SER A 37 -28.37 -15.26 -7.76
CA SER A 37 -28.88 -14.22 -8.64
C SER A 37 -30.08 -13.50 -8.03
N ILE A 38 -31.06 -14.24 -7.48
CA ILE A 38 -32.23 -13.68 -6.79
C ILE A 38 -31.79 -12.79 -5.63
N TRP A 39 -30.89 -13.29 -4.77
CA TRP A 39 -30.34 -12.51 -3.67
C TRP A 39 -29.71 -11.20 -4.15
N ALA A 40 -28.91 -11.23 -5.22
CA ALA A 40 -28.27 -10.04 -5.74
C ALA A 40 -29.31 -9.02 -6.25
N GLN A 41 -30.27 -9.45 -7.07
CA GLN A 41 -31.29 -8.57 -7.65
C GLN A 41 -32.20 -7.95 -6.58
N VAL A 42 -32.64 -8.75 -5.60
CA VAL A 42 -33.49 -8.28 -4.50
C VAL A 42 -32.72 -7.34 -3.57
N SER A 43 -31.47 -7.67 -3.23
CA SER A 43 -30.65 -6.83 -2.35
C SER A 43 -30.32 -5.48 -2.98
N LEU A 44 -30.17 -5.43 -4.30
CA LEU A 44 -29.94 -4.20 -5.07
C LEU A 44 -31.22 -3.39 -5.36
N LYS A 45 -32.40 -3.89 -4.99
CA LYS A 45 -33.71 -3.32 -5.37
C LYS A 45 -33.90 -3.19 -6.90
N GLU A 46 -33.26 -4.05 -7.67
CA GLU A 46 -33.47 -4.16 -9.11
C GLU A 46 -34.66 -5.07 -9.42
N MET A 47 -34.94 -6.03 -8.55
CA MET A 47 -36.13 -6.88 -8.61
C MET A 47 -36.95 -6.82 -7.31
N PRO A 48 -38.29 -6.68 -7.39
CA PRO A 48 -39.07 -6.45 -8.62
C PRO A 48 -38.69 -5.15 -9.35
N PRO A 49 -39.01 -4.96 -10.64
CA PRO A 49 -38.68 -3.72 -11.35
C PRO A 49 -39.32 -2.49 -10.70
N ARG A 50 -38.72 -1.30 -10.87
CA ARG A 50 -39.23 -0.05 -10.27
C ARG A 50 -40.66 0.32 -10.69
N SER A 51 -41.15 -0.24 -11.80
CA SER A 51 -42.50 -0.01 -12.33
C SER A 51 -43.59 -0.82 -11.64
N VAL A 52 -43.24 -1.76 -10.74
CA VAL A 52 -44.19 -2.58 -9.98
C VAL A 52 -43.99 -2.40 -8.48
N ASP A 53 -44.98 -2.84 -7.70
CA ASP A 53 -44.96 -2.70 -6.24
C ASP A 53 -43.73 -3.37 -5.62
N GLN A 54 -43.00 -2.57 -4.83
CA GLN A 54 -41.79 -3.03 -4.16
C GLN A 54 -42.13 -3.70 -2.82
N PRO A 55 -41.40 -4.76 -2.44
CA PRO A 55 -41.52 -5.32 -1.10
C PRO A 55 -41.12 -4.28 -0.04
N ALA A 56 -41.84 -4.27 1.08
CA ALA A 56 -41.49 -3.45 2.24
C ALA A 56 -40.05 -3.75 2.71
N VAL A 57 -39.36 -2.72 3.22
CA VAL A 57 -37.93 -2.81 3.56
C VAL A 57 -37.62 -3.98 4.49
N VAL A 58 -38.39 -4.14 5.57
CA VAL A 58 -38.22 -5.22 6.55
C VAL A 58 -38.41 -6.60 5.88
N GLN A 59 -39.48 -6.75 5.09
CA GLN A 59 -39.77 -8.00 4.39
C GLN A 59 -38.66 -8.37 3.39
N ARG A 60 -38.12 -7.38 2.67
CA ARG A 60 -37.01 -7.56 1.73
C ARG A 60 -35.74 -8.00 2.45
N LEU A 61 -35.38 -7.33 3.55
CA LEU A 61 -34.18 -7.65 4.33
C LEU A 61 -34.25 -9.07 4.92
N PHE A 62 -35.40 -9.47 5.47
CA PHE A 62 -35.60 -10.84 5.96
C PHE A 62 -35.43 -11.88 4.85
N PHE A 63 -35.97 -11.62 3.66
CA PHE A 63 -35.82 -12.54 2.54
C PHE A 63 -34.37 -12.62 2.06
N SER A 64 -33.68 -11.49 1.91
CA SER A 64 -32.26 -11.46 1.56
C SER A 64 -31.39 -12.21 2.57
N ASP A 65 -31.61 -11.98 3.87
CA ASP A 65 -30.86 -12.63 4.96
C ASP A 65 -31.12 -14.14 5.00
N TRP A 66 -32.37 -14.57 4.78
CA TRP A 66 -32.73 -15.98 4.66
C TRP A 66 -31.99 -16.66 3.49
N ILE A 67 -31.93 -16.03 2.30
CA ILE A 67 -31.18 -16.61 1.17
C ILE A 67 -29.70 -16.73 1.50
N VAL A 68 -29.10 -15.70 2.14
CA VAL A 68 -27.69 -15.74 2.57
C VAL A 68 -27.47 -16.92 3.52
N GLY A 69 -28.32 -17.09 4.54
CA GLY A 69 -28.21 -18.18 5.50
C GLY A 69 -28.26 -19.55 4.84
N GLU A 70 -29.20 -19.76 3.92
CA GLU A 70 -29.33 -21.03 3.21
C GLU A 70 -28.16 -21.28 2.23
N LEU A 71 -27.72 -20.27 1.48
CA LEU A 71 -26.53 -20.38 0.64
C LEU A 71 -25.28 -20.68 1.47
N THR A 72 -25.09 -20.02 2.60
CA THR A 72 -23.96 -20.28 3.51
C THR A 72 -24.02 -21.69 4.09
N ARG A 73 -25.21 -22.20 4.42
CA ARG A 73 -25.39 -23.57 4.92
C ARG A 73 -25.07 -24.62 3.85
N VAL A 74 -25.64 -24.46 2.65
CA VAL A 74 -25.55 -25.43 1.55
C VAL A 74 -24.15 -25.43 0.91
N MET A 75 -23.52 -24.26 0.79
CA MET A 75 -22.23 -24.10 0.10
C MET A 75 -21.02 -24.25 1.03
N ARG A 76 -21.20 -24.51 2.32
CA ARG A 76 -20.12 -24.53 3.33
C ARG A 76 -18.88 -25.31 2.89
N ASP A 77 -19.07 -26.53 2.38
CA ASP A 77 -17.99 -27.43 1.96
C ASP A 77 -17.78 -27.45 0.43
N LYS A 78 -18.40 -26.50 -0.27
CA LYS A 78 -18.46 -26.40 -1.75
C LYS A 78 -17.92 -25.05 -2.24
N GLY A 79 -16.86 -24.57 -1.60
CA GLY A 79 -16.25 -23.26 -1.88
C GLY A 79 -16.87 -22.08 -1.11
N GLY A 80 -17.91 -22.32 -0.32
CA GLY A 80 -18.55 -21.31 0.52
C GLY A 80 -19.40 -20.29 -0.24
N PHE A 81 -20.11 -19.44 0.51
CA PHE A 81 -20.81 -18.28 -0.04
C PHE A 81 -20.44 -17.02 0.74
N THR A 82 -19.63 -16.16 0.14
CA THR A 82 -19.07 -14.95 0.76
C THR A 82 -19.37 -13.68 -0.02
N ALA A 83 -20.15 -13.75 -1.11
CA ALA A 83 -20.42 -12.60 -1.97
C ALA A 83 -21.12 -11.44 -1.24
N HIS A 84 -21.86 -11.72 -0.17
CA HIS A 84 -22.50 -10.72 0.69
C HIS A 84 -21.51 -10.00 1.62
N LEU A 85 -20.32 -10.57 1.84
CA LEU A 85 -19.24 -9.99 2.65
C LEU A 85 -18.35 -9.05 1.83
N ASP A 86 -18.58 -8.97 0.51
CA ASP A 86 -17.85 -8.07 -0.37
C ASP A 86 -18.13 -6.61 0.04
N PRO A 87 -17.09 -5.81 0.33
CA PRO A 87 -17.24 -4.43 0.78
C PRO A 87 -17.99 -3.54 -0.20
N ASN A 88 -17.90 -3.82 -1.51
CA ASN A 88 -18.64 -3.07 -2.52
C ASN A 88 -20.14 -3.23 -2.35
N LYS A 89 -20.59 -4.28 -1.63
CA LYS A 89 -21.99 -4.48 -1.31
C LYS A 89 -22.52 -3.50 -0.27
N ALA A 90 -21.65 -2.94 0.56
CA ALA A 90 -22.03 -1.89 1.50
C ALA A 90 -22.56 -0.64 0.79
N ASN A 91 -22.05 -0.33 -0.41
CA ASN A 91 -22.52 0.80 -1.22
C ASN A 91 -23.96 0.63 -1.74
N PHE A 92 -24.54 -0.57 -1.63
CA PHE A 92 -25.93 -0.83 -2.02
C PHE A 92 -26.89 -0.85 -0.82
N VAL A 93 -26.37 -0.68 0.40
CA VAL A 93 -27.22 -0.49 1.56
C VAL A 93 -27.81 0.91 1.48
N ASP A 94 -29.12 0.99 1.70
CA ASP A 94 -29.83 2.26 1.73
C ASP A 94 -29.24 3.20 2.79
N HIS A 95 -28.89 4.43 2.41
CA HIS A 95 -28.31 5.40 3.33
C HIS A 95 -29.24 5.71 4.51
N ASP A 96 -30.55 5.69 4.31
CA ASP A 96 -31.52 5.93 5.38
C ASP A 96 -31.50 4.81 6.43
N LEU A 97 -31.09 3.59 6.05
CA LEU A 97 -30.90 2.49 7.00
C LEU A 97 -29.59 2.61 7.79
N LEU A 98 -28.59 3.33 7.25
CA LEU A 98 -27.29 3.51 7.90
C LEU A 98 -27.25 4.75 8.79
N PHE A 99 -27.88 5.84 8.34
CA PHE A 99 -27.73 7.17 8.93
C PHE A 99 -29.07 7.81 9.34
N GLY A 100 -30.20 7.20 8.96
CA GLY A 100 -31.55 7.65 9.30
C GLY A 100 -32.18 6.89 10.47
N PRO A 101 -33.43 7.22 10.82
CA PRO A 101 -34.20 6.44 11.79
C PRO A 101 -34.50 5.05 11.23
N LEU A 102 -34.25 4.03 12.05
CA LEU A 102 -34.51 2.64 11.66
C LEU A 102 -36.03 2.40 11.54
N PRO A 103 -36.48 1.64 10.53
CA PRO A 103 -37.87 1.20 10.44
C PRO A 103 -38.34 0.44 11.68
N ASP A 104 -39.64 0.57 11.99
CA ASP A 104 -40.27 -0.17 13.08
C ASP A 104 -40.02 -1.69 12.96
N GLY A 105 -39.63 -2.30 14.07
CA GLY A 105 -39.31 -3.73 14.14
C GLY A 105 -37.86 -4.10 13.79
N ILE A 106 -37.02 -3.15 13.36
CA ILE A 106 -35.58 -3.36 13.21
C ILE A 106 -34.85 -2.97 14.49
N GLN A 107 -34.05 -3.89 15.03
CA GLN A 107 -33.12 -3.63 16.13
C GLN A 107 -31.71 -3.99 15.68
N LEU A 108 -30.77 -3.05 15.83
CA LEU A 108 -29.37 -3.33 15.55
C LEU A 108 -28.81 -4.26 16.60
N GLN A 109 -28.21 -5.36 16.13
CA GLN A 109 -27.40 -6.18 17.00
C GLN A 109 -26.11 -5.43 17.37
N PRO A 110 -25.54 -5.71 18.55
CA PRO A 110 -24.24 -5.16 18.90
C PRO A 110 -23.18 -5.50 17.85
N ALA A 111 -22.51 -4.47 17.31
CA ALA A 111 -21.51 -4.65 16.28
C ALA A 111 -20.41 -5.65 16.72
N SER A 112 -20.09 -6.56 15.82
CA SER A 112 -19.00 -7.52 15.95
C SER A 112 -18.62 -8.11 14.61
N SER A 113 -17.51 -8.83 14.60
CA SER A 113 -17.02 -9.54 13.45
C SER A 113 -16.83 -11.02 13.75
N PRO A 114 -16.96 -11.91 12.76
CA PRO A 114 -16.60 -13.31 12.93
C PRO A 114 -15.10 -13.46 13.15
N ALA A 115 -14.70 -14.60 13.72
CA ALA A 115 -13.31 -15.01 13.78
C ALA A 115 -12.73 -15.10 12.36
N ARG A 116 -11.50 -14.62 12.17
CA ARG A 116 -10.94 -14.40 10.84
C ARG A 116 -9.42 -14.37 10.83
N LEU A 117 -8.87 -14.62 9.65
CA LEU A 117 -7.45 -14.47 9.34
C LEU A 117 -7.33 -13.34 8.31
N TRP A 118 -6.66 -12.26 8.67
CA TRP A 118 -6.38 -11.19 7.72
C TRP A 118 -5.07 -11.46 7.02
N ARG A 119 -5.05 -11.45 5.69
CA ARG A 119 -3.76 -11.53 4.99
C ARG A 119 -2.93 -10.28 5.26
N VAL A 120 -1.62 -10.44 5.48
CA VAL A 120 -0.71 -9.29 5.50
C VAL A 120 -0.63 -8.72 4.08
N THR A 121 -0.86 -7.42 3.92
CA THR A 121 -0.83 -6.80 2.59
C THR A 121 0.62 -6.74 2.08
N PRO A 122 0.91 -6.90 0.78
CA PRO A 122 2.15 -6.57 0.10
C PRO A 122 2.89 -5.37 0.64
N LEU A 123 2.19 -4.24 0.79
CA LEU A 123 2.79 -3.00 1.26
C LEU A 123 3.30 -3.14 2.69
N GLU A 124 2.49 -3.76 3.54
CA GLU A 124 2.89 -4.04 4.91
C GLU A 124 4.02 -5.06 4.97
N HIS A 125 3.88 -6.19 4.28
CA HIS A 125 4.88 -7.26 4.23
C HIS A 125 6.25 -6.71 3.85
N ILE A 126 6.33 -5.97 2.74
CA ILE A 126 7.58 -5.33 2.29
C ILE A 126 8.11 -4.32 3.33
N THR A 127 7.23 -3.57 3.99
CA THR A 127 7.63 -2.64 5.07
C THR A 127 8.18 -3.38 6.29
N ARG A 128 7.59 -4.52 6.68
CA ARG A 128 8.11 -5.39 7.75
C ARG A 128 9.49 -5.93 7.42
N LEU A 129 9.68 -6.42 6.20
CA LEU A 129 10.96 -6.94 5.74
C LEU A 129 12.03 -5.85 5.63
N ASN A 130 11.64 -4.63 5.27
CA ASN A 130 12.53 -3.48 5.22
C ASN A 130 13.19 -3.20 6.58
N GLU A 131 12.47 -3.35 7.70
CA GLU A 131 13.00 -3.22 9.07
C GLU A 131 14.10 -4.23 9.40
N LEU A 132 14.18 -5.35 8.67
CA LEU A 132 15.20 -6.38 8.89
C LEU A 132 16.52 -6.05 8.19
N ILE A 133 16.48 -5.23 7.14
CA ILE A 133 17.63 -5.02 6.25
C ILE A 133 18.04 -3.54 6.09
N ASN A 134 17.21 -2.58 6.49
CA ASN A 134 17.49 -1.16 6.39
C ASN A 134 17.26 -0.46 7.73
N LEU A 135 18.15 0.46 8.10
CA LEU A 135 17.92 1.38 9.21
C LEU A 135 17.28 2.67 8.69
N GLU A 136 16.06 2.96 9.12
CA GLU A 136 15.36 4.20 8.80
C GLU A 136 15.31 5.13 10.02
N PRO A 137 15.41 6.45 9.82
CA PRO A 137 15.31 7.41 10.91
C PRO A 137 13.91 7.38 11.54
N GLU A 138 13.84 7.63 12.84
CA GLU A 138 12.55 7.82 13.54
C GLU A 138 11.79 9.03 12.97
N PHE A 139 10.47 9.03 13.16
CA PHE A 139 9.63 10.11 12.63
C PHE A 139 9.93 11.45 13.31
N ASP A 140 10.21 12.46 12.49
CA ASP A 140 10.42 13.85 12.92
C ASP A 140 9.17 14.69 12.58
N PRO A 141 8.39 15.13 13.57
CA PRO A 141 7.21 15.97 13.36
C PRO A 141 7.51 17.32 12.69
N GLU A 142 8.73 17.85 12.83
CA GLU A 142 9.14 19.10 12.18
C GLU A 142 9.42 18.91 10.68
N ASN A 143 9.72 17.67 10.28
CA ASN A 143 10.04 17.29 8.91
C ASN A 143 9.20 16.09 8.42
N PRO A 144 7.86 16.20 8.41
CA PRO A 144 6.93 15.05 8.24
C PRO A 144 6.96 14.40 6.84
N GLY A 145 7.62 15.06 5.88
CA GLY A 145 7.82 14.54 4.54
C GLY A 145 9.12 13.76 4.34
N LEU A 146 10.01 13.72 5.33
CA LEU A 146 11.14 12.81 5.27
C LEU A 146 10.65 11.38 5.38
N ARG A 147 11.31 10.46 4.67
CA ARG A 147 11.03 9.04 4.82
C ARG A 147 11.48 8.62 6.22
N THR A 148 10.59 7.95 6.93
CA THR A 148 10.81 7.58 8.32
C THR A 148 10.43 6.15 8.57
N ARG A 149 10.96 5.60 9.65
CA ARG A 149 10.75 4.24 10.08
C ARG A 149 9.26 3.90 10.16
N GLY A 150 8.87 2.83 9.46
CA GLY A 150 7.50 2.35 9.41
C GLY A 150 6.60 3.05 8.39
N ASP A 151 7.11 4.00 7.60
CA ASP A 151 6.44 4.43 6.38
C ASP A 151 6.33 3.29 5.37
N ALA A 152 5.34 3.40 4.49
CA ALA A 152 5.22 2.50 3.35
C ALA A 152 6.46 2.60 2.43
N VAL A 153 7.02 1.46 2.03
CA VAL A 153 8.05 1.44 0.98
C VAL A 153 7.43 1.97 -0.32
N PRO A 154 7.98 3.04 -0.94
CA PRO A 154 7.45 3.60 -2.16
C PRO A 154 7.71 2.69 -3.35
N THR A 155 6.85 2.79 -4.37
CA THR A 155 7.07 2.11 -5.65
C THR A 155 8.30 2.67 -6.37
N ASN A 156 8.90 1.85 -7.22
CA ASN A 156 10.02 2.30 -8.05
C ASN A 156 9.56 3.19 -9.23
N HIS A 157 10.49 3.57 -10.11
CA HIS A 157 10.21 4.43 -11.26
C HIS A 157 9.21 3.85 -12.27
N GLY A 158 9.01 2.53 -12.28
CA GLY A 158 8.02 1.82 -13.09
C GLY A 158 6.71 1.51 -12.35
N GLY A 159 6.56 1.99 -11.12
CA GLY A 159 5.39 1.71 -10.29
C GLY A 159 5.40 0.31 -9.65
N GLU A 160 6.53 -0.40 -9.63
CA GLU A 160 6.60 -1.71 -8.99
C GLU A 160 6.92 -1.55 -7.49
N LEU A 161 6.22 -2.30 -6.64
CA LEU A 161 6.56 -2.42 -5.22
C LEU A 161 7.69 -3.44 -5.06
N LYS A 162 8.91 -2.96 -4.77
CA LYS A 162 10.11 -3.77 -4.59
C LYS A 162 10.86 -3.34 -3.33
N LEU A 163 11.40 -4.33 -2.61
CA LEU A 163 12.37 -4.10 -1.55
C LEU A 163 13.78 -4.15 -2.15
N TYR A 164 14.59 -3.12 -1.89
CA TYR A 164 15.95 -3.01 -2.41
C TYR A 164 16.97 -3.19 -1.28
N PHE A 165 18.03 -3.94 -1.58
CA PHE A 165 19.10 -4.26 -0.64
C PHE A 165 20.27 -3.30 -0.80
N GLY A 166 20.87 -2.87 0.32
CA GLY A 166 22.12 -2.11 0.34
C GLY A 166 22.12 -0.77 -0.38
N THR A 167 20.96 -0.17 -0.60
CA THR A 167 20.88 1.10 -1.35
C THR A 167 21.58 2.25 -0.63
N ASP A 168 21.53 2.23 0.69
CA ASP A 168 22.10 3.28 1.54
C ASP A 168 23.62 3.10 1.68
N ASN A 169 24.12 1.91 1.35
CA ASN A 169 25.56 1.65 1.24
C ASN A 169 26.15 2.15 -0.08
N ILE A 170 25.36 2.47 -1.11
CA ILE A 170 25.91 2.85 -2.42
C ILE A 170 26.59 4.22 -2.34
N ILE A 171 27.90 4.25 -2.58
CA ILE A 171 28.70 5.48 -2.61
C ILE A 171 29.14 5.88 -4.02
N HIS A 172 29.23 4.91 -4.93
CA HIS A 172 29.63 5.15 -6.31
C HIS A 172 29.07 4.08 -7.26
N TRP A 173 28.95 4.42 -8.54
CA TRP A 173 28.62 3.47 -9.60
C TRP A 173 29.38 3.83 -10.88
N LEU A 174 29.70 2.83 -11.68
CA LEU A 174 30.43 2.97 -12.94
C LEU A 174 29.55 2.51 -14.11
N GLY A 175 29.64 3.22 -15.25
CA GLY A 175 28.90 2.91 -16.48
C GLY A 175 27.80 3.93 -16.81
N GLY A 176 26.81 3.48 -17.59
CA GLY A 176 25.66 4.29 -18.04
C GLY A 176 24.68 4.66 -16.92
N THR A 177 23.45 5.00 -17.28
CA THR A 177 22.43 5.35 -16.27
C THR A 177 22.11 4.12 -15.42
N VAL A 178 22.19 4.24 -14.09
CA VAL A 178 21.74 3.17 -13.18
C VAL A 178 20.24 2.97 -13.37
N ALA A 179 19.86 2.03 -14.22
CA ALA A 179 18.51 1.50 -14.23
C ALA A 179 18.36 0.67 -12.95
N TYR A 180 17.93 1.32 -11.87
CA TYR A 180 17.83 0.73 -10.54
C TYR A 180 17.09 -0.61 -10.48
N ALA A 181 16.11 -0.81 -11.38
CA ALA A 181 15.33 -2.03 -11.46
C ALA A 181 16.13 -3.28 -11.87
N THR A 182 17.30 -3.11 -12.51
CA THR A 182 18.14 -4.23 -13.00
C THR A 182 19.51 -4.29 -12.35
N ALA A 183 19.97 -3.18 -11.77
CA ALA A 183 21.34 -3.04 -11.26
C ALA A 183 21.51 -3.37 -9.77
N VAL A 184 20.46 -3.16 -8.98
CA VAL A 184 20.49 -3.35 -7.53
C VAL A 184 19.65 -4.58 -7.20
N LYS A 185 20.19 -5.49 -6.39
CA LYS A 185 19.43 -6.65 -5.89
C LYS A 185 18.14 -6.15 -5.23
N SER A 186 17.02 -6.72 -5.66
CA SER A 186 15.70 -6.39 -5.15
C SER A 186 14.77 -7.59 -5.24
N ILE A 187 13.74 -7.57 -4.42
CA ILE A 187 12.68 -8.59 -4.37
C ILE A 187 11.32 -7.90 -4.55
N PRO A 188 10.47 -8.38 -5.47
CA PRO A 188 9.14 -7.84 -5.63
C PRO A 188 8.24 -8.26 -4.47
N ALA A 189 7.12 -7.55 -4.29
CA ALA A 189 6.07 -8.07 -3.43
C ALA A 189 5.46 -9.34 -4.06
N VAL A 190 5.49 -10.45 -3.30
CA VAL A 190 5.12 -11.79 -3.78
C VAL A 190 3.68 -12.18 -3.47
N PHE A 191 2.94 -11.40 -2.67
CA PHE A 191 1.55 -11.74 -2.33
C PHE A 191 0.58 -11.23 -3.38
N ALA A 192 -0.13 -12.15 -4.03
CA ALA A 192 -1.13 -11.82 -5.02
C ALA A 192 -2.40 -11.25 -4.38
N TRP A 193 -3.11 -10.42 -5.15
CA TRP A 193 -4.39 -9.84 -4.76
C TRP A 193 -5.50 -10.24 -5.73
N ALA A 194 -6.65 -10.62 -5.20
CA ALA A 194 -7.85 -10.85 -6.00
C ALA A 194 -8.47 -9.54 -6.54
N ARG A 195 -8.02 -8.38 -6.04
CA ARG A 195 -8.56 -7.05 -6.40
C ARG A 195 -7.45 -6.04 -6.59
N ASN A 196 -7.61 -5.23 -7.65
CA ASN A 196 -6.72 -4.12 -7.92
C ASN A 196 -7.22 -2.80 -7.31
N HIS A 197 -8.47 -2.72 -6.85
CA HIS A 197 -9.13 -1.47 -6.46
C HIS A 197 -9.98 -1.49 -5.20
N GLY A 198 -10.23 -0.28 -4.66
CA GLY A 198 -10.96 -0.07 -3.42
C GLY A 198 -10.19 -0.52 -2.18
N LEU A 199 -10.92 -0.80 -1.11
CA LEU A 199 -10.39 -1.30 0.17
C LEU A 199 -9.77 -2.70 -0.01
N LYS A 200 -8.47 -2.84 0.31
CA LYS A 200 -7.64 -4.02 -0.02
C LYS A 200 -7.31 -4.95 1.14
N ASN A 201 -7.97 -4.81 2.29
CA ASN A 201 -7.67 -5.62 3.48
C ASN A 201 -8.95 -6.29 3.97
N TYR A 202 -9.29 -7.48 3.43
CA TYR A 202 -10.45 -8.29 3.83
C TYR A 202 -10.11 -9.76 3.99
N PRO A 203 -10.68 -10.47 4.98
CA PRO A 203 -10.23 -11.80 5.37
C PRO A 203 -10.58 -12.90 4.35
N HIS A 204 -11.60 -12.70 3.52
CA HIS A 204 -12.12 -13.71 2.59
C HIS A 204 -11.52 -13.62 1.17
N LEU A 205 -10.54 -12.74 0.95
CA LEU A 205 -9.99 -12.46 -0.39
C LEU A 205 -8.65 -13.16 -0.68
N TYR A 206 -8.13 -13.99 0.23
CA TYR A 206 -6.74 -14.44 0.15
C TYR A 206 -6.54 -15.91 0.55
N SER A 207 -5.67 -16.59 -0.19
CA SER A 207 -5.08 -17.90 0.10
C SER A 207 -3.60 -17.87 -0.27
N VAL A 208 -2.76 -18.71 0.34
CA VAL A 208 -1.39 -18.95 -0.14
C VAL A 208 -1.39 -20.21 -0.97
N ASN A 209 -1.03 -20.10 -2.25
CA ASN A 209 -0.81 -21.27 -3.09
C ASN A 209 0.66 -21.71 -3.07
N SER A 210 0.95 -22.88 -3.64
CA SER A 210 2.29 -23.46 -3.65
C SER A 210 3.33 -22.57 -4.35
N ALA A 211 2.94 -21.84 -5.41
CA ALA A 211 3.85 -20.95 -6.13
C ALA A 211 4.23 -19.72 -5.29
N GLU A 212 3.28 -19.15 -4.55
CA GLU A 212 3.55 -18.06 -3.60
C GLU A 212 4.45 -18.54 -2.45
N ALA A 213 4.23 -19.76 -1.93
CA ALA A 213 5.07 -20.32 -0.87
C ALA A 213 6.54 -20.44 -1.32
N THR A 214 6.80 -20.89 -2.55
CA THR A 214 8.16 -20.91 -3.11
C THR A 214 8.77 -19.52 -3.20
N GLN A 215 8.02 -18.54 -3.72
CA GLN A 215 8.51 -17.15 -3.81
C GLN A 215 8.81 -16.53 -2.43
N VAL A 216 8.04 -16.90 -1.40
CA VAL A 216 8.30 -16.48 -0.01
C VAL A 216 9.61 -17.06 0.51
N LEU A 217 9.88 -18.34 0.24
CA LEU A 217 11.13 -18.99 0.64
C LEU A 217 12.35 -18.40 -0.08
N ASP A 218 12.24 -18.11 -1.38
CA ASP A 218 13.31 -17.46 -2.15
C ASP A 218 13.63 -16.08 -1.58
N LEU A 219 12.59 -15.30 -1.26
CA LEU A 219 12.73 -14.00 -0.60
C LEU A 219 13.34 -14.13 0.81
N ALA A 220 12.99 -15.16 1.55
CA ALA A 220 13.49 -15.39 2.90
C ALA A 220 15.00 -15.67 2.89
N ASP A 221 15.49 -16.46 1.94
CA ASP A 221 16.93 -16.71 1.75
C ASP A 221 17.70 -15.40 1.54
N ASP A 222 17.25 -14.55 0.61
CA ASP A 222 17.85 -13.24 0.33
C ASP A 222 17.86 -12.33 1.57
N VAL A 223 16.75 -12.26 2.31
CA VAL A 223 16.63 -11.44 3.53
C VAL A 223 17.55 -11.94 4.63
N ILE A 224 17.55 -13.25 4.93
CA ILE A 224 18.37 -13.83 6.01
C ILE A 224 19.86 -13.67 5.69
N ARG A 225 20.28 -13.90 4.43
CA ARG A 225 21.68 -13.70 4.02
C ARG A 225 22.10 -12.25 4.16
N TYR A 226 21.22 -11.30 3.84
CA TYR A 226 21.53 -9.88 4.03
C TYR A 226 21.58 -9.48 5.50
N MET A 227 20.70 -10.01 6.36
CA MET A 227 20.79 -9.81 7.81
C MET A 227 22.10 -10.37 8.40
N ALA A 228 22.60 -11.46 7.85
CA ALA A 228 23.84 -12.09 8.29
C ALA A 228 25.09 -11.33 7.84
N TYR A 229 25.15 -10.97 6.55
CA TYR A 229 26.39 -10.55 5.89
C TYR A 229 26.34 -9.11 5.33
N GLY A 230 25.20 -8.44 5.38
CA GLY A 230 25.00 -7.11 4.80
C GLY A 230 25.35 -7.09 3.30
N PRO A 231 26.07 -6.05 2.81
CA PRO A 231 26.48 -5.95 1.42
C PRO A 231 27.28 -7.15 0.87
N LEU A 232 27.99 -7.91 1.72
CA LEU A 232 28.73 -9.11 1.28
C LEU A 232 27.81 -10.22 0.74
N SER A 233 26.51 -10.18 1.06
CA SER A 233 25.54 -11.13 0.49
C SER A 233 25.11 -10.80 -0.95
N ILE A 234 25.36 -9.58 -1.43
CA ILE A 234 24.87 -9.10 -2.73
C ILE A 234 25.99 -8.57 -3.64
N ALA A 235 27.21 -8.48 -3.14
CA ALA A 235 28.35 -7.88 -3.83
C ALA A 235 29.65 -8.65 -3.52
N ASN A 236 30.60 -8.58 -4.45
CA ASN A 236 31.94 -9.15 -4.24
C ASN A 236 32.69 -8.35 -3.16
N PRO A 237 33.59 -8.96 -2.37
CA PRO A 237 34.34 -8.26 -1.32
C PRO A 237 35.09 -7.01 -1.81
N GLU A 238 35.59 -7.03 -3.04
CA GLU A 238 36.29 -5.91 -3.70
C GLU A 238 35.40 -4.70 -3.96
N GLN A 239 34.08 -4.89 -4.01
CA GLN A 239 33.10 -3.82 -4.21
C GLN A 239 32.72 -3.12 -2.90
N ILE A 240 33.19 -3.63 -1.75
CA ILE A 240 32.85 -3.12 -0.43
C ILE A 240 34.07 -2.35 0.10
N THR A 241 34.08 -1.06 -0.17
CA THR A 241 35.20 -0.15 0.11
C THR A 241 34.65 1.27 0.28
N ASP A 242 35.35 2.09 1.07
CA ASP A 242 35.03 3.52 1.19
C ASP A 242 35.79 4.40 0.19
N ASP A 243 36.71 3.82 -0.59
CA ASP A 243 37.35 4.49 -1.71
C ASP A 243 36.55 4.23 -3.00
N PRO A 244 35.87 5.27 -3.56
CA PRO A 244 35.02 5.11 -4.73
C PRO A 244 35.80 4.76 -6.00
N THR A 245 37.14 4.84 -5.98
CA THR A 245 38.01 4.60 -7.14
C THR A 245 38.71 3.24 -7.13
N THR A 246 38.59 2.46 -6.05
CA THR A 246 39.28 1.17 -5.90
C THR A 246 38.82 0.16 -6.95
N TYR A 247 37.53 0.16 -7.26
CA TYR A 247 36.96 -0.75 -8.25
C TYR A 247 37.01 -0.11 -9.63
N LYS A 248 37.82 -0.64 -10.55
CA LYS A 248 37.96 -0.13 -11.94
C LYS A 248 37.44 -1.16 -12.94
N MET A 249 36.64 -0.69 -13.89
CA MET A 249 36.00 -1.53 -14.89
C MET A 249 37.00 -2.09 -15.93
N VAL A 250 36.69 -3.29 -16.44
CA VAL A 250 37.22 -3.82 -17.72
C VAL A 250 36.05 -3.96 -18.71
N GLY A 251 35.89 -3.06 -19.71
CA GLY A 251 34.89 -3.19 -20.80
C GLY A 251 34.14 -1.90 -21.24
N ASP A 252 33.18 -2.00 -22.18
CA ASP A 252 32.38 -0.88 -22.75
C ASP A 252 31.29 -0.38 -21.77
N ILE A 253 31.20 0.95 -21.63
CA ILE A 253 30.34 1.70 -20.69
C ILE A 253 28.93 1.99 -21.23
N ARG A 254 28.58 1.52 -22.43
CA ARG A 254 27.24 1.69 -23.01
C ARG A 254 26.23 0.70 -22.42
N GLY A 255 25.31 1.18 -21.59
CA GLY A 255 24.14 0.39 -21.14
C GLY A 255 23.88 0.45 -19.63
N LEU A 256 23.56 -0.71 -19.04
CA LEU A 256 23.34 -0.89 -17.60
C LEU A 256 24.61 -0.56 -16.80
N PRO A 257 24.49 -0.12 -15.54
CA PRO A 257 25.66 0.04 -14.68
C PRO A 257 26.34 -1.30 -14.52
N THR A 258 27.63 -1.33 -14.79
CA THR A 258 28.43 -2.55 -14.80
C THR A 258 28.96 -2.88 -13.42
N SER A 259 29.01 -1.90 -12.50
CA SER A 259 29.45 -2.12 -11.12
C SER A 259 28.94 -1.05 -10.16
N ILE A 260 28.70 -1.47 -8.92
CA ILE A 260 28.27 -0.63 -7.79
C ILE A 260 29.31 -0.77 -6.68
N VAL A 261 29.71 0.34 -6.08
CA VAL A 261 30.60 0.38 -4.92
C VAL A 261 29.78 0.67 -3.67
N TYR A 262 29.92 -0.20 -2.68
CA TYR A 262 29.23 -0.14 -1.41
C TYR A 262 30.19 0.28 -0.30
N SER A 263 29.79 1.22 0.55
CA SER A 263 30.53 1.61 1.76
C SER A 263 30.63 0.44 2.74
N THR A 264 31.73 0.42 3.49
CA THR A 264 31.98 -0.55 4.57
C THR A 264 31.10 -0.32 5.80
N LYS A 265 30.37 0.81 5.86
CA LYS A 265 29.49 1.16 6.98
C LYS A 265 28.38 0.13 7.17
N VAL A 266 28.16 -0.24 8.43
CA VAL A 266 27.01 -1.08 8.83
C VAL A 266 25.76 -0.19 8.86
N LEU A 267 24.91 -0.34 7.84
CA LEU A 267 23.65 0.43 7.68
C LEU A 267 22.40 -0.47 7.75
N HIS A 268 22.57 -1.71 8.20
CA HIS A 268 21.50 -2.67 8.48
C HIS A 268 21.48 -2.99 9.99
N PRO A 269 20.36 -3.45 10.54
CA PRO A 269 20.30 -3.90 11.93
C PRO A 269 21.22 -5.09 12.18
N LEU A 270 22.02 -5.03 13.25
CA LEU A 270 22.72 -6.20 13.77
C LEU A 270 21.75 -7.02 14.62
N THR A 271 21.55 -8.27 14.25
CA THR A 271 20.53 -9.16 14.82
C THR A 271 21.18 -10.46 15.33
N PRO A 272 20.48 -11.28 16.13
CA PRO A 272 21.00 -12.59 16.54
C PRO A 272 21.37 -13.51 15.36
N ILE A 273 20.83 -13.27 14.16
CA ILE A 273 21.23 -13.97 12.93
C ILE A 273 22.65 -13.58 12.51
N HIS A 274 23.04 -12.31 12.64
CA HIS A 274 24.42 -11.87 12.41
C HIS A 274 25.39 -12.57 13.37
N ASP A 275 25.07 -12.58 14.66
CA ASP A 275 25.90 -13.20 15.70
C ASP A 275 26.02 -14.71 15.49
N LEU A 276 24.89 -15.37 15.12
CA LEU A 276 24.89 -16.78 14.76
C LEU A 276 25.82 -17.07 13.59
N MET A 277 25.82 -16.24 12.54
CA MET A 277 26.56 -16.51 11.30
C MET A 277 28.04 -16.12 11.38
N LYS A 278 28.39 -15.16 12.22
CA LYS A 278 29.77 -14.67 12.41
C LYS A 278 30.69 -15.68 13.08
N GLU A 279 30.16 -16.42 14.05
CA GLU A 279 30.93 -17.39 14.83
C GLU A 279 31.14 -18.70 14.05
N GLU A 280 32.14 -19.54 14.38
CA GLU A 280 32.33 -20.81 13.65
C GLU A 280 31.38 -21.92 14.12
N GLY A 281 31.12 -22.02 15.43
CA GLY A 281 30.22 -23.01 16.04
C GLY A 281 28.77 -22.56 16.16
N PHE A 282 27.85 -23.48 16.41
CA PHE A 282 26.45 -23.16 16.74
C PHE A 282 26.10 -23.76 18.11
N GLU A 283 25.67 -22.92 19.04
CA GLU A 283 25.11 -23.33 20.32
C GLU A 283 23.59 -23.22 20.26
N ASP A 284 22.89 -24.12 20.95
CA ASP A 284 21.42 -24.15 20.99
C ASP A 284 20.84 -22.80 21.46
N GLU A 285 21.53 -22.09 22.37
CA GLU A 285 21.12 -20.76 22.83
C GLU A 285 21.15 -19.71 21.72
N ARG A 286 22.21 -19.69 20.88
CA ARG A 286 22.33 -18.77 19.74
C ARG A 286 21.33 -19.10 18.64
N LEU A 287 21.10 -20.40 18.38
CA LEU A 287 20.06 -20.83 17.44
C LEU A 287 18.67 -20.41 17.92
N ARG A 288 18.38 -20.60 19.21
CA ARG A 288 17.12 -20.17 19.81
C ARG A 288 16.95 -18.65 19.72
N ALA A 289 17.98 -17.88 20.03
CA ALA A 289 17.93 -16.42 19.90
C ALA A 289 17.61 -15.98 18.46
N ALA A 290 18.18 -16.64 17.45
CA ALA A 290 17.87 -16.37 16.04
C ALA A 290 16.42 -16.76 15.67
N VAL A 291 15.96 -17.93 16.13
CA VAL A 291 14.57 -18.41 15.93
C VAL A 291 13.57 -17.45 16.56
N ASP A 292 13.74 -17.13 17.85
CA ASP A 292 12.80 -16.31 18.61
C ASP A 292 12.77 -14.87 18.09
N PHE A 293 13.94 -14.32 17.74
CA PHE A 293 14.04 -13.00 17.11
C PHE A 293 13.30 -12.97 15.77
N LEU A 294 13.55 -13.93 14.88
CA LEU A 294 12.97 -13.92 13.55
C LEU A 294 11.46 -14.17 13.62
N PHE A 295 11.02 -15.10 14.47
CA PHE A 295 9.60 -15.34 14.73
C PHE A 295 8.91 -14.07 15.22
N GLU A 296 9.46 -13.39 16.23
CA GLU A 296 8.86 -12.16 16.74
C GLU A 296 8.86 -11.04 15.69
N ALA A 297 9.93 -10.91 14.90
CA ALA A 297 10.03 -9.88 13.89
C ALA A 297 9.00 -10.05 12.76
N LEU A 298 8.65 -11.30 12.40
CA LEU A 298 7.69 -11.61 11.35
C LEU A 298 6.24 -11.63 11.85
N THR A 299 6.00 -12.15 13.05
CA THR A 299 4.65 -12.35 13.62
C THR A 299 4.19 -11.23 14.57
N PHE A 300 5.13 -10.38 15.02
CA PHE A 300 4.95 -9.32 16.02
C PHE A 300 4.57 -9.78 17.43
N ARG A 301 4.66 -11.08 17.71
CA ARG A 301 4.53 -11.66 19.06
C ARG A 301 5.68 -12.62 19.33
N PRO A 302 6.08 -12.82 20.59
CA PRO A 302 7.03 -13.87 20.91
C PRO A 302 6.45 -15.25 20.55
N PRO A 303 7.29 -16.22 20.17
CA PRO A 303 6.85 -17.60 20.04
C PRO A 303 6.46 -18.16 21.41
N SER A 304 5.49 -19.05 21.42
CA SER A 304 5.29 -19.95 22.56
C SER A 304 6.46 -20.95 22.63
N PRO A 305 6.72 -21.56 23.80
CA PRO A 305 7.80 -22.54 23.94
C PRO A 305 7.72 -23.69 22.90
N PRO A 306 6.54 -24.30 22.61
CA PRO A 306 6.43 -25.33 21.59
C PRO A 306 6.70 -24.84 20.16
N GLU A 307 6.35 -23.59 19.83
CA GLU A 307 6.65 -22.99 18.52
C GLU A 307 8.17 -22.80 18.39
N SER A 308 8.82 -22.23 19.39
CA SER A 308 10.28 -22.06 19.43
C SER A 308 11.01 -23.40 19.34
N ASP A 309 10.55 -24.43 20.07
CA ASP A 309 11.12 -25.79 20.04
C ASP A 309 11.01 -26.42 18.65
N SER A 310 9.86 -26.25 17.99
CA SER A 310 9.61 -26.80 16.66
C SER A 310 10.53 -26.18 15.61
N TYR A 311 10.66 -24.85 15.61
CA TYR A 311 11.55 -24.17 14.66
C TYR A 311 13.03 -24.42 14.97
N LEU A 312 13.41 -24.49 16.25
CA LEU A 312 14.78 -24.87 16.62
C LEU A 312 15.14 -26.26 16.08
N ALA A 313 14.21 -27.23 16.19
CA ALA A 313 14.43 -28.57 15.65
C ALA A 313 14.63 -28.56 14.13
N ILE A 314 13.81 -27.80 13.39
CA ILE A 314 13.95 -27.63 11.93
C ILE A 314 15.33 -27.06 11.59
N VAL A 315 15.74 -25.98 12.27
CA VAL A 315 17.04 -25.34 12.03
C VAL A 315 18.21 -26.30 12.29
N LYS A 316 18.16 -27.04 13.40
CA LYS A 316 19.20 -28.04 13.74
C LYS A 316 19.29 -29.15 12.70
N GLN A 317 18.15 -29.65 12.23
CA GLN A 317 18.09 -30.66 11.19
C GLN A 317 18.66 -30.15 9.85
N SER A 318 18.30 -28.92 9.45
CA SER A 318 18.83 -28.30 8.24
C SER A 318 20.34 -28.09 8.32
N ILE A 319 20.86 -27.65 9.48
CA ILE A 319 22.31 -27.53 9.74
C ILE A 319 23.02 -28.88 9.64
N GLN A 320 22.43 -29.95 10.17
CA GLN A 320 23.02 -31.28 10.08
C GLN A 320 23.16 -31.76 8.62
N GLN A 321 22.24 -31.35 7.74
CA GLN A 321 22.22 -31.78 6.34
C GLN A 321 23.06 -30.91 5.41
N LEU A 322 23.06 -29.59 5.61
CA LEU A 322 23.64 -28.61 4.67
C LEU A 322 24.85 -27.87 5.24
N GLY A 323 25.24 -28.16 6.47
CA GLY A 323 26.22 -27.38 7.21
C GLY A 323 25.63 -26.11 7.80
N LYS A 324 26.42 -25.42 8.64
CA LYS A 324 25.93 -24.29 9.44
C LYS A 324 25.32 -23.16 8.60
N LYS A 325 26.03 -22.68 7.58
CA LYS A 325 25.63 -21.48 6.83
C LYS A 325 24.33 -21.71 6.07
N ASP A 326 24.30 -22.64 5.13
CA ASP A 326 23.12 -22.88 4.29
C ASP A 326 22.00 -23.58 5.05
N GLY A 327 22.34 -24.45 6.02
CA GLY A 327 21.35 -25.09 6.87
C GLY A 327 20.64 -24.12 7.81
N ALA A 328 21.34 -23.15 8.40
CA ALA A 328 20.69 -22.11 9.21
C ALA A 328 19.78 -21.21 8.37
N VAL A 329 20.21 -20.81 7.16
CA VAL A 329 19.37 -20.03 6.25
C VAL A 329 18.10 -20.79 5.90
N LEU A 330 18.23 -22.03 5.40
CA LEU A 330 17.07 -22.84 5.01
C LEU A 330 16.11 -23.09 6.19
N GLY A 331 16.66 -23.44 7.35
CA GLY A 331 15.87 -23.72 8.54
C GLY A 331 15.09 -22.49 9.01
N LEU A 332 15.73 -21.32 9.04
CA LEU A 332 15.10 -20.06 9.44
C LEU A 332 14.07 -19.57 8.40
N SER A 333 14.29 -19.84 7.10
CA SER A 333 13.31 -19.50 6.05
C SER A 333 11.93 -20.15 6.28
N SER A 334 11.85 -21.27 6.99
CA SER A 334 10.57 -21.90 7.33
C SER A 334 9.65 -21.00 8.18
N ILE A 335 10.21 -20.08 8.97
CA ILE A 335 9.44 -19.13 9.80
C ILE A 335 8.69 -18.11 8.93
N PHE A 336 9.18 -17.79 7.73
CA PHE A 336 8.49 -16.92 6.78
C PHE A 336 7.19 -17.54 6.25
N LEU A 337 7.03 -18.86 6.36
CA LEU A 337 5.81 -19.58 6.02
C LEU A 337 4.87 -19.79 7.21
N ASP A 338 5.24 -19.31 8.40
CA ASP A 338 4.35 -19.38 9.56
C ASP A 338 3.02 -18.68 9.28
N ARG A 339 1.93 -19.23 9.82
CA ARG A 339 0.59 -18.65 9.65
C ARG A 339 0.56 -17.21 10.13
N ASP A 340 1.18 -16.87 11.26
CA ASP A 340 1.13 -15.54 11.86
C ASP A 340 2.14 -14.56 11.23
N ALA A 341 3.12 -15.06 10.46
CA ALA A 341 3.98 -14.23 9.61
C ALA A 341 3.21 -13.75 8.37
N LEU A 342 2.30 -14.60 7.89
CA LEU A 342 1.57 -14.46 6.65
C LEU A 342 0.15 -13.89 6.83
N PHE A 343 -0.42 -14.08 8.00
CA PHE A 343 -1.78 -13.68 8.38
C PHE A 343 -1.79 -13.02 9.76
N ARG A 344 -2.85 -12.25 10.03
CA ARG A 344 -3.13 -11.64 11.33
C ARG A 344 -4.34 -12.36 11.91
N PRO A 345 -4.14 -13.24 12.90
CA PRO A 345 -5.22 -13.99 13.49
C PRO A 345 -6.08 -13.12 14.42
N GLU A 346 -7.38 -13.21 14.22
CA GLU A 346 -8.42 -12.79 15.17
C GLU A 346 -9.34 -13.99 15.38
N LEU A 347 -8.85 -14.99 16.10
CA LEU A 347 -9.52 -16.28 16.28
C LEU A 347 -10.45 -16.26 17.50
N ALA A 348 -10.23 -15.35 18.46
CA ALA A 348 -11.06 -15.17 19.64
C ALA A 348 -11.31 -16.49 20.40
N THR A 349 -10.26 -17.33 20.50
CA THR A 349 -10.34 -18.65 21.14
C THR A 349 -10.39 -18.58 22.66
N LYS A 350 -10.00 -17.42 23.22
CA LYS A 350 -9.96 -17.13 24.65
C LYS A 350 -10.98 -16.04 24.97
N GLY A 351 -11.62 -16.14 26.14
CA GLY A 351 -12.57 -15.14 26.63
C GLY A 351 -13.97 -15.70 26.87
N LYS A 352 -14.81 -14.89 27.54
CA LYS A 352 -16.21 -15.25 27.81
C LYS A 352 -17.10 -14.73 26.68
N ARG A 353 -18.04 -15.56 26.24
CA ARG A 353 -19.09 -15.14 25.33
C ARG A 353 -20.06 -14.21 26.06
N ASP A 354 -20.43 -13.11 25.43
CA ASP A 354 -21.53 -12.29 25.92
C ASP A 354 -22.90 -12.87 25.51
N GLN A 355 -23.99 -12.16 25.86
CA GLN A 355 -25.36 -12.59 25.56
C GLN A 355 -25.64 -12.73 24.05
N SER A 356 -24.86 -12.05 23.21
CA SER A 356 -24.94 -12.11 21.75
C SER A 356 -23.93 -13.11 21.15
N GLY A 357 -23.26 -13.91 21.99
CA GLY A 357 -22.27 -14.90 21.55
C GLY A 357 -20.91 -14.32 21.15
N ARG A 358 -20.68 -13.02 21.38
CA ARG A 358 -19.44 -12.33 20.99
C ARG A 358 -18.34 -12.59 22.00
N VAL A 359 -17.10 -12.63 21.53
CA VAL A 359 -15.92 -12.78 22.38
C VAL A 359 -15.02 -11.57 22.15
N MET A 360 -14.61 -10.91 23.24
CA MET A 360 -13.62 -9.84 23.19
C MET A 360 -12.25 -10.45 22.92
N LEU A 361 -11.53 -9.98 21.90
CA LEU A 361 -10.13 -10.36 21.70
C LEU A 361 -9.31 -9.98 22.94
N GLN A 362 -8.23 -10.71 23.21
CA GLN A 362 -7.42 -10.50 24.41
C GLN A 362 -5.93 -10.50 24.09
N ASP A 363 -5.17 -9.76 24.90
CA ASP A 363 -3.72 -9.73 24.95
C ASP A 363 -3.11 -9.51 23.55
N TRP A 364 -2.34 -10.46 23.02
CA TRP A 364 -1.67 -10.34 21.72
C TRP A 364 -2.66 -10.17 20.57
N GLU A 365 -3.81 -10.86 20.55
CA GLU A 365 -4.76 -10.72 19.45
C GLU A 365 -5.36 -9.31 19.42
N LEU A 366 -5.76 -8.76 20.57
CA LEU A 366 -6.34 -7.41 20.64
C LEU A 366 -5.29 -6.32 20.42
N GLY A 367 -4.12 -6.47 21.04
CA GLY A 367 -3.02 -5.52 20.90
C GLY A 367 -2.48 -5.45 19.47
N LEU A 368 -2.34 -6.60 18.80
CA LEU A 368 -1.95 -6.63 17.39
C LEU A 368 -3.05 -6.08 16.48
N ALA A 369 -4.33 -6.34 16.77
CA ALA A 369 -5.42 -5.71 16.01
C ALA A 369 -5.36 -4.17 16.09
N VAL A 370 -5.12 -3.61 17.28
CA VAL A 370 -4.89 -2.16 17.46
C VAL A 370 -3.65 -1.68 16.71
N ASN A 371 -2.52 -2.38 16.84
CA ASN A 371 -1.29 -2.02 16.14
C ASN A 371 -1.49 -2.01 14.61
N HIS A 372 -2.13 -3.04 14.06
CA HIS A 372 -2.37 -3.19 12.62
C HIS A 372 -3.40 -2.22 12.06
N ALA A 373 -4.31 -1.69 12.89
CA ALA A 373 -5.20 -0.62 12.48
C ALA A 373 -4.44 0.67 12.14
N LEU A 374 -3.28 0.91 12.77
CA LEU A 374 -2.53 2.16 12.65
C LEU A 374 -1.17 2.02 11.95
N ARG A 375 -0.48 0.87 12.09
CA ARG A 375 0.94 0.68 11.79
C ARG A 375 1.22 -0.54 10.92
N TYR A 376 2.33 -0.50 10.20
CA TYR A 376 2.87 -1.64 9.44
C TYR A 376 3.92 -2.45 10.20
N ILE A 377 4.57 -1.82 11.18
CA ILE A 377 5.68 -2.40 11.95
C ILE A 377 5.21 -2.87 13.35
N LYS A 378 6.09 -3.56 14.07
CA LYS A 378 5.79 -4.17 15.38
C LYS A 378 5.27 -3.14 16.40
N PRO A 379 4.43 -3.55 17.38
CA PRO A 379 3.96 -2.67 18.46
C PRO A 379 5.08 -1.84 19.08
N ASP A 380 4.75 -0.61 19.49
CA ASP A 380 5.67 0.16 20.33
C ASP A 380 5.81 -0.51 21.71
N GLU A 381 6.85 -0.12 22.45
CA GLU A 381 7.17 -0.78 23.72
C GLU A 381 6.03 -0.63 24.75
N THR A 382 5.34 0.51 24.75
CA THR A 382 4.21 0.75 25.65
C THR A 382 3.03 -0.19 25.37
N LEU A 383 2.65 -0.38 24.10
CA LEU A 383 1.60 -1.32 23.72
C LEU A 383 2.03 -2.77 23.99
N ARG A 384 3.30 -3.11 23.71
CA ARG A 384 3.87 -4.43 24.05
C ARG A 384 3.74 -4.72 25.54
N GLN A 385 4.14 -3.77 26.38
CA GLN A 385 4.05 -3.91 27.83
C GLN A 385 2.60 -4.05 28.30
N ALA A 386 1.67 -3.23 27.75
CA ALA A 386 0.24 -3.35 28.06
C ALA A 386 -0.32 -4.73 27.70
N ILE A 387 0.11 -5.32 26.58
CA ILE A 387 -0.28 -6.68 26.19
C ILE A 387 0.21 -7.71 27.21
N VAL A 388 1.50 -7.68 27.55
CA VAL A 388 2.13 -8.67 28.45
C VAL A 388 1.57 -8.57 29.88
N GLU A 389 1.25 -7.36 30.34
CA GLU A 389 0.63 -7.12 31.64
C GLU A 389 -0.88 -7.45 31.69
N GLY A 390 -1.47 -7.90 30.58
CA GLY A 390 -2.90 -8.21 30.50
C GLY A 390 -3.81 -6.99 30.52
N ARG A 391 -3.28 -5.81 30.17
CA ARG A 391 -4.00 -4.53 30.03
C ARG A 391 -4.51 -4.30 28.60
N MET A 392 -4.84 -5.39 27.90
CA MET A 392 -5.46 -5.40 26.57
C MET A 392 -6.60 -6.42 26.55
N ARG A 393 -7.64 -6.22 27.36
CA ARG A 393 -8.77 -7.16 27.50
C ARG A 393 -10.15 -6.49 27.50
N THR A 394 -10.19 -5.17 27.58
CA THR A 394 -11.42 -4.37 27.75
C THR A 394 -11.54 -3.29 26.68
N ARG A 395 -12.71 -2.64 26.60
CA ARG A 395 -12.92 -1.51 25.67
C ARG A 395 -12.15 -0.29 26.11
N GLU A 396 -12.04 -0.11 27.42
CA GLU A 396 -11.33 0.97 28.08
C GLU A 396 -9.82 0.86 27.81
N ASP A 397 -9.28 -0.37 27.77
CA ASP A 397 -7.90 -0.62 27.34
C ASP A 397 -7.65 -0.18 25.89
N VAL A 398 -8.53 -0.57 24.98
CA VAL A 398 -8.43 -0.18 23.56
C VAL A 398 -8.50 1.33 23.43
N GLN A 399 -9.46 1.97 24.10
CA GLN A 399 -9.61 3.42 24.07
C GLN A 399 -8.33 4.11 24.57
N ARG A 400 -7.77 3.68 25.70
CA ARG A 400 -6.54 4.23 26.28
C ARG A 400 -5.38 4.15 25.28
N GLU A 401 -5.12 2.96 24.72
CA GLU A 401 -3.98 2.78 23.81
C GLU A 401 -4.18 3.48 22.47
N VAL A 402 -5.38 3.45 21.90
CA VAL A 402 -5.69 4.16 20.64
C VAL A 402 -5.55 5.67 20.82
N GLN A 403 -6.11 6.24 21.89
CA GLN A 403 -5.98 7.68 22.17
C GLN A 403 -4.51 8.09 22.34
N ARG A 404 -3.73 7.30 23.10
CA ARG A 404 -2.28 7.51 23.25
C ARG A 404 -1.56 7.50 21.91
N MET A 405 -1.80 6.47 21.09
CA MET A 405 -1.13 6.29 19.79
C MET A 405 -1.50 7.38 18.77
N LEU A 406 -2.75 7.85 18.79
CA LEU A 406 -3.20 8.95 17.95
C LEU A 406 -2.61 10.29 18.40
N ALA A 407 -2.53 10.54 19.72
CA ALA A 407 -2.02 11.79 20.28
C ALA A 407 -0.50 11.98 20.14
N ASP A 408 0.30 10.90 20.08
CA ASP A 408 1.74 11.02 19.88
C ASP A 408 2.09 11.14 18.38
N PRO A 409 2.57 12.32 17.91
CA PRO A 409 2.93 12.50 16.50
C PRO A 409 4.13 11.65 16.08
N ARG A 410 4.99 11.24 17.02
CA ARG A 410 6.18 10.40 16.75
C ARG A 410 5.81 8.97 16.40
N ILE A 411 4.64 8.50 16.83
CA ILE A 411 4.14 7.19 16.44
C ILE A 411 3.66 7.26 15.01
N ARG A 412 4.42 6.64 14.10
CA ARG A 412 4.06 6.64 12.68
C ARG A 412 2.79 5.82 12.42
N LYS A 413 1.81 6.42 11.71
CA LYS A 413 0.45 5.89 11.47
C LYS A 413 0.10 5.74 9.98
N PRO A 414 0.89 5.00 9.19
CA PRO A 414 0.75 4.96 7.72
C PRO A 414 -0.57 4.35 7.23
N ARG A 415 -1.27 3.58 8.07
CA ARG A 415 -2.55 2.96 7.73
C ARG A 415 -3.69 3.98 7.52
N ILE A 416 -3.61 5.13 8.18
CA ILE A 416 -4.57 6.23 7.98
C ILE A 416 -4.49 6.72 6.53
N LEU A 417 -3.28 6.99 6.05
CA LEU A 417 -3.07 7.40 4.67
C LEU A 417 -3.45 6.28 3.68
N GLN A 418 -3.14 5.03 4.01
CA GLN A 418 -3.55 3.88 3.20
C GLN A 418 -5.06 3.81 3.01
N PHE A 419 -5.84 4.10 4.05
CA PHE A 419 -7.29 4.15 3.94
C PHE A 419 -7.73 5.15 2.85
N PHE A 420 -7.16 6.37 2.84
CA PHE A 420 -7.51 7.35 1.82
C PHE A 420 -7.07 6.94 0.42
N ARG A 421 -5.90 6.32 0.29
CA ARG A 421 -5.45 5.74 -0.99
C ARG A 421 -6.43 4.69 -1.49
N ASP A 422 -6.83 3.75 -0.64
CA ASP A 422 -7.76 2.69 -1.02
C ASP A 422 -9.19 3.20 -1.25
N TYR A 423 -9.63 4.21 -0.52
CA TYR A 423 -10.98 4.78 -0.64
C TYR A 423 -11.15 5.58 -1.94
N PHE A 424 -10.13 6.36 -2.32
CA PHE A 424 -10.17 7.26 -3.47
C PHE A 424 -9.42 6.73 -4.70
N ASP A 425 -8.58 5.71 -4.54
CA ASP A 425 -7.69 5.15 -5.56
C ASP A 425 -6.78 6.19 -6.24
N TYR A 426 -6.51 7.32 -5.58
CA TYR A 426 -5.71 8.41 -6.17
C TYR A 426 -4.24 8.02 -6.38
N ASP A 427 -3.74 7.02 -5.65
CA ASP A 427 -2.37 6.50 -5.80
C ASP A 427 -2.16 5.80 -7.15
N ARG A 428 -3.23 5.52 -7.88
CA ARG A 428 -3.16 4.94 -9.22
C ARG A 428 -2.84 5.93 -10.33
N CYS A 429 -2.83 7.24 -10.06
CA CYS A 429 -2.58 8.24 -11.09
C CYS A 429 -1.27 7.99 -11.86
N GLY A 430 -0.25 7.43 -11.20
CA GLY A 430 1.03 7.05 -11.82
C GLY A 430 0.94 5.97 -12.91
N TYR A 431 -0.13 5.18 -12.95
CA TYR A 431 -0.35 4.13 -13.95
C TYR A 431 -1.35 4.53 -15.04
N VAL A 432 -1.91 5.74 -14.97
CA VAL A 432 -2.84 6.22 -15.99
C VAL A 432 -2.04 6.61 -17.23
N CYS A 433 -2.06 5.76 -18.25
CA CYS A 433 -1.45 6.06 -19.52
C CYS A 433 -2.24 7.17 -20.25
N LYS A 434 -1.52 8.17 -20.77
CA LYS A 434 -2.07 9.19 -21.67
C LYS A 434 -1.39 9.07 -23.03
N ASP A 435 -2.15 9.37 -24.08
CA ASP A 435 -1.61 9.42 -25.43
C ASP A 435 -0.52 10.50 -25.54
N THR A 436 0.66 10.12 -26.03
CA THR A 436 1.83 11.01 -26.12
C THR A 436 1.57 12.19 -27.04
N LYS A 437 0.80 11.99 -28.13
CA LYS A 437 0.45 13.08 -29.04
C LYS A 437 -0.48 14.06 -28.35
N ALA A 438 -1.54 13.59 -27.69
CA ALA A 438 -2.45 14.43 -26.92
C ALA A 438 -1.72 15.23 -25.82
N LEU A 439 -0.79 14.61 -25.10
CA LEU A 439 0.05 15.30 -24.12
C LEU A 439 0.92 16.38 -24.76
N THR A 440 1.56 16.08 -25.90
CA THR A 440 2.40 17.04 -26.62
C THR A 440 1.58 18.20 -27.16
N ASP A 441 0.39 17.93 -27.71
CA ASP A 441 -0.56 18.93 -28.21
C ASP A 441 -1.13 19.80 -27.08
N ALA A 442 -1.22 19.24 -25.86
CA ALA A 442 -1.55 19.98 -24.64
C ALA A 442 -0.35 20.73 -24.04
N GLY A 443 0.83 20.64 -24.66
CA GLY A 443 2.05 21.32 -24.22
C GLY A 443 2.83 20.58 -23.12
N ALA A 444 2.43 19.39 -22.68
CA ALA A 444 3.18 18.62 -21.71
C ALA A 444 4.54 18.17 -22.25
N ASN A 445 5.56 18.13 -21.39
CA ASN A 445 6.83 17.52 -21.75
C ASN A 445 6.66 16.01 -21.85
N THR A 446 6.82 15.45 -23.04
CA THR A 446 6.69 14.02 -23.35
C THR A 446 8.02 13.31 -23.56
N LYS A 447 9.15 13.97 -23.28
CA LYS A 447 10.47 13.34 -23.42
C LYS A 447 10.68 12.26 -22.34
N GLY A 448 10.79 11.01 -22.78
CA GLY A 448 11.01 9.87 -21.89
C GLY A 448 9.83 9.61 -20.96
N MET A 449 10.11 9.38 -19.67
CA MET A 449 9.09 9.05 -18.65
C MET A 449 8.64 10.26 -17.82
N SER A 450 8.74 11.47 -18.36
CA SER A 450 8.43 12.73 -17.66
C SER A 450 7.01 12.78 -17.09
N HIS A 451 6.01 12.38 -17.88
CA HIS A 451 4.61 12.38 -17.45
C HIS A 451 4.38 11.45 -16.27
N TYR A 452 4.78 10.18 -16.39
CA TYR A 452 4.67 9.19 -15.31
C TYR A 452 5.38 9.67 -14.04
N ARG A 453 6.58 10.26 -14.15
CA ARG A 453 7.30 10.83 -13.00
C ARG A 453 6.52 11.97 -12.33
N ALA A 454 5.86 12.84 -13.10
CA ALA A 454 5.02 13.89 -12.55
C ALA A 454 3.82 13.29 -11.80
N MET A 455 3.15 12.29 -12.36
CA MET A 455 2.01 11.62 -11.72
C MET A 455 2.39 10.90 -10.42
N PHE A 456 3.50 10.15 -10.39
CA PHE A 456 3.99 9.55 -9.14
C PHE A 456 4.40 10.62 -8.11
N ASN A 457 4.96 11.75 -8.54
CA ASN A 457 5.22 12.88 -7.66
C ASN A 457 3.92 13.47 -7.11
N ALA A 458 2.89 13.61 -7.95
CA ALA A 458 1.57 14.12 -7.57
C ALA A 458 0.90 13.24 -6.51
N THR A 459 1.07 11.92 -6.55
CA THR A 459 0.61 11.02 -5.47
C THR A 459 1.18 11.42 -4.12
N ALA A 460 2.50 11.56 -4.01
CA ALA A 460 3.16 11.91 -2.76
C ALA A 460 2.87 13.36 -2.31
N SER A 461 2.60 14.26 -3.25
CA SER A 461 2.06 15.60 -2.98
C SER A 461 0.66 15.51 -2.36
N THR A 462 -0.20 14.68 -2.94
CA THR A 462 -1.59 14.48 -2.50
C THR A 462 -1.64 13.83 -1.13
N ASP A 463 -0.73 12.88 -0.85
CA ASP A 463 -0.57 12.31 0.49
C ASP A 463 -0.30 13.40 1.54
N ARG A 464 0.60 14.35 1.25
CA ARG A 464 0.90 15.45 2.19
C ARG A 464 -0.30 16.39 2.35
N LEU A 465 -1.03 16.68 1.27
CA LEU A 465 -2.25 17.48 1.35
C LEU A 465 -3.30 16.81 2.24
N ILE A 466 -3.48 15.49 2.12
CA ILE A 466 -4.37 14.72 2.98
C ILE A 466 -3.93 14.82 4.44
N GLU A 467 -2.64 14.67 4.72
CA GLU A 467 -2.11 14.82 6.08
C GLU A 467 -2.38 16.20 6.67
N LEU A 468 -2.17 17.28 5.91
CA LEU A 468 -2.49 18.64 6.35
C LEU A 468 -3.98 18.82 6.66
N ILE A 469 -4.87 18.24 5.85
CA ILE A 469 -6.32 18.31 6.11
C ILE A 469 -6.71 17.47 7.33
N LEU A 470 -6.06 16.32 7.54
CA LEU A 470 -6.26 15.49 8.73
C LEU A 470 -5.73 16.15 10.00
N GLU A 471 -4.63 16.90 9.92
CA GLU A 471 -4.11 17.72 11.03
C GLU A 471 -5.12 18.81 11.44
N GLU A 472 -5.90 19.36 10.50
CA GLU A 472 -6.99 20.31 10.78
C GLU A 472 -8.25 19.64 11.38
N ASP A 473 -8.50 18.35 11.05
CA ASP A 473 -9.61 17.50 11.51
C ASP A 473 -11.01 18.15 11.47
N LYS A 474 -11.33 18.83 10.37
CA LYS A 474 -12.61 19.54 10.17
C LYS A 474 -13.22 19.22 8.82
N ASP A 475 -14.45 18.69 8.83
CA ASP A 475 -15.21 18.33 7.63
C ASP A 475 -14.35 17.58 6.59
N VAL A 476 -13.49 16.66 7.06
CA VAL A 476 -12.35 16.09 6.31
C VAL A 476 -12.74 15.66 4.90
N LEU A 477 -13.80 14.86 4.75
CA LEU A 477 -14.24 14.38 3.43
C LEU A 477 -14.70 15.51 2.52
N ARG A 478 -15.44 16.50 3.05
CA ARG A 478 -15.87 17.67 2.28
C ARG A 478 -14.66 18.47 1.82
N GLN A 479 -13.71 18.74 2.71
CA GLN A 479 -12.48 19.46 2.38
C GLN A 479 -11.68 18.73 1.30
N LEU A 480 -11.49 17.41 1.44
CA LEU A 480 -10.79 16.60 0.43
C LEU A 480 -11.47 16.68 -0.95
N LEU A 481 -12.80 16.71 -1.01
CA LEU A 481 -13.55 16.73 -2.26
C LEU A 481 -13.74 18.13 -2.87
N THR A 482 -13.47 19.20 -2.12
CA THR A 482 -13.77 20.57 -2.57
C THR A 482 -12.58 21.52 -2.52
N THR A 483 -11.46 21.12 -1.91
CA THR A 483 -10.29 21.99 -1.76
C THR A 483 -9.68 22.39 -3.10
N ASN A 484 -9.33 23.67 -3.21
CA ASN A 484 -8.50 24.23 -4.27
C ASN A 484 -7.01 24.30 -3.87
N LYS A 485 -6.64 23.82 -2.67
CA LYS A 485 -5.24 23.71 -2.26
C LYS A 485 -4.59 22.49 -2.92
N ALA A 486 -3.32 22.62 -3.27
CA ALA A 486 -2.47 21.53 -3.74
C ALA A 486 -1.06 21.69 -3.18
N VAL A 487 -0.45 20.58 -2.76
CA VAL A 487 0.99 20.52 -2.58
C VAL A 487 1.59 20.26 -3.97
N VAL A 488 2.49 21.10 -4.43
CA VAL A 488 2.97 21.11 -5.82
C VAL A 488 4.49 21.24 -5.89
N THR A 489 5.03 20.82 -7.02
CA THR A 489 6.41 21.00 -7.47
C THR A 489 6.45 21.97 -8.63
N VAL A 490 7.63 22.44 -9.03
CA VAL A 490 7.79 23.34 -10.20
C VAL A 490 7.24 22.71 -11.48
N ALA A 491 7.30 21.37 -11.62
CA ALA A 491 6.79 20.66 -12.79
C ALA A 491 5.26 20.75 -12.93
N ASP A 492 4.54 21.01 -11.84
CA ASP A 492 3.08 21.04 -11.83
C ASP A 492 2.50 22.34 -12.37
N LYS A 493 3.32 23.40 -12.52
CA LYS A 493 2.88 24.68 -13.11
C LYS A 493 2.28 24.50 -14.50
N LEU A 494 2.81 23.55 -15.27
CA LEU A 494 2.32 23.22 -16.59
C LEU A 494 0.99 22.47 -16.54
N TYR A 495 0.83 21.53 -15.59
CA TYR A 495 -0.38 20.71 -15.45
C TYR A 495 -1.56 21.54 -14.95
N PHE A 496 -1.35 22.47 -14.02
CA PHE A 496 -2.38 23.42 -13.57
C PHE A 496 -2.51 24.65 -14.47
N GLY A 497 -1.74 24.72 -15.57
CA GLY A 497 -1.70 25.85 -16.48
C GLY A 497 -2.90 25.90 -17.41
N GLU A 498 -3.10 27.05 -18.04
CA GLU A 498 -4.20 27.29 -18.97
C GLU A 498 -3.73 27.16 -20.42
N ARG A 499 -4.44 26.35 -21.21
CA ARG A 499 -4.13 26.17 -22.62
C ARG A 499 -4.51 27.43 -23.40
N LEU A 500 -3.55 27.96 -24.16
CA LEU A 500 -3.78 29.11 -25.03
C LEU A 500 -4.66 28.75 -26.23
N SER A 501 -5.48 29.71 -26.66
CA SER A 501 -6.22 29.63 -27.91
C SER A 501 -5.30 29.64 -29.12
N SER A 502 -5.79 29.14 -30.25
CA SER A 502 -5.03 29.13 -31.52
C SER A 502 -4.54 30.53 -31.95
N GLU A 503 -5.25 31.60 -31.57
CA GLU A 503 -4.87 32.98 -31.90
C GLU A 503 -3.74 33.48 -31.00
N GLU A 504 -3.82 33.20 -29.71
CA GLU A 504 -2.80 33.56 -28.71
C GLU A 504 -1.49 32.81 -28.98
N VAL A 505 -1.55 31.53 -29.35
CA VAL A 505 -0.36 30.75 -29.75
C VAL A 505 0.34 31.42 -30.95
N LYS A 506 -0.43 31.85 -31.96
CA LYS A 506 0.13 32.54 -33.14
C LYS A 506 0.74 33.90 -32.76
N ALA A 507 0.09 34.64 -31.86
CA ALA A 507 0.61 35.92 -31.36
C ALA A 507 1.93 35.72 -30.58
N ALA A 508 1.98 34.77 -29.66
CA ALA A 508 3.18 34.43 -28.89
C ALA A 508 4.34 33.98 -29.80
N ALA A 509 4.05 33.20 -30.85
CA ALA A 509 5.05 32.79 -31.84
C ALA A 509 5.63 33.97 -32.63
N ARG A 510 4.82 34.97 -32.98
CA ARG A 510 5.27 36.20 -33.67
C ARG A 510 6.20 37.02 -32.78
N ILE A 511 5.78 37.30 -31.54
CA ILE A 511 6.59 38.04 -30.55
C ILE A 511 7.94 37.35 -30.34
N ARG A 512 7.95 36.02 -30.23
CA ARG A 512 9.21 35.25 -30.09
C ARG A 512 10.11 35.35 -31.32
N GLN A 513 9.54 35.38 -32.53
CA GLN A 513 10.32 35.58 -33.75
C GLN A 513 10.92 36.99 -33.81
N GLU A 514 10.22 38.01 -33.32
CA GLU A 514 10.71 39.39 -33.25
C GLU A 514 11.82 39.54 -32.21
N LEU A 515 11.66 38.99 -31.00
CA LEU A 515 12.71 38.99 -29.96
C LEU A 515 13.97 38.26 -30.42
N LYS A 516 13.84 37.11 -31.11
CA LYS A 516 14.99 36.40 -31.71
C LYS A 516 15.69 37.21 -32.81
N LYS A 517 14.99 38.12 -33.48
CA LYS A 517 15.59 39.03 -34.47
C LYS A 517 16.33 40.18 -33.78
N GLN A 518 15.80 40.69 -32.66
CA GLN A 518 16.44 41.73 -31.83
C GLN A 518 17.71 41.22 -31.13
N ASP A 519 17.68 40.03 -30.52
CA ASP A 519 18.87 39.41 -29.90
C ASP A 519 20.00 39.20 -30.93
N LYS A 520 19.65 38.84 -32.18
CA LYS A 520 20.62 38.68 -33.27
C LYS A 520 21.18 40.01 -33.76
N SER A 521 20.49 41.12 -33.56
CA SER A 521 20.97 42.46 -33.92
C SER A 521 21.82 43.12 -32.83
N GLU A 522 21.72 42.67 -31.58
CA GLU A 522 22.53 43.17 -30.45
C GLU A 522 23.82 42.36 -30.22
N THR A 523 23.96 41.15 -30.78
CA THR A 523 25.22 40.38 -30.73
C THR A 523 26.19 40.74 -31.86
N THR A 524 26.66 41.98 -31.86
CA THR A 524 27.92 42.37 -32.51
C THR A 524 28.76 43.11 -31.47
N GLU A 525 29.93 42.52 -31.18
CA GLU A 525 31.04 43.02 -30.36
C GLU A 525 30.91 42.94 -28.82
N THR A 526 31.34 41.80 -28.25
CA THR A 526 32.51 41.74 -27.34
C THR A 526 32.84 40.29 -26.94
N ASP A 527 34.14 40.01 -26.86
CA ASP A 527 34.78 38.70 -26.70
C ASP A 527 34.47 37.95 -25.40
N GLY A 528 34.39 36.62 -25.53
CA GLY A 528 35.10 35.70 -24.63
C GLY A 528 34.60 35.59 -23.18
N LYS A 529 33.40 35.06 -22.97
CA LYS A 529 33.04 34.18 -21.84
C LYS A 529 31.69 33.53 -22.14
N GLU A 530 31.67 32.20 -22.20
CA GLU A 530 30.45 31.39 -22.35
C GLU A 530 29.51 31.59 -21.15
N LYS A 531 28.78 32.70 -21.11
CA LYS A 531 27.43 32.74 -20.55
C LYS A 531 26.49 32.54 -21.72
N LYS A 532 26.25 31.27 -22.07
CA LYS A 532 25.02 30.90 -22.80
C LYS A 532 23.85 31.36 -21.94
N ALA A 533 23.34 32.56 -22.21
CA ALA A 533 22.00 32.94 -21.84
C ALA A 533 21.09 31.94 -22.58
N LYS A 534 20.70 30.87 -21.87
CA LYS A 534 19.56 30.06 -22.27
C LYS A 534 18.37 31.01 -22.23
N ALA A 535 18.01 31.60 -23.36
CA ALA A 535 16.64 32.04 -23.55
C ALA A 535 15.79 30.78 -23.34
N GLU A 536 15.17 30.68 -22.16
CA GLU A 536 14.34 29.55 -21.78
C GLU A 536 13.35 29.30 -22.92
N GLU A 537 13.33 28.05 -23.40
CA GLU A 537 12.41 27.62 -24.43
C GLU A 537 11.00 27.54 -23.83
N LYS A 538 10.41 28.70 -23.51
CA LYS A 538 9.09 28.78 -22.88
C LYS A 538 8.05 28.13 -23.80
N ASN A 539 7.21 27.32 -23.18
CA ASN A 539 6.11 26.65 -23.85
C ASN A 539 5.15 27.69 -24.44
N LEU A 540 4.87 27.58 -25.73
CA LEU A 540 3.98 28.53 -26.44
C LEU A 540 2.51 28.07 -26.44
N LEU A 541 2.21 26.88 -25.90
CA LEU A 541 0.88 26.28 -25.92
C LEU A 541 0.10 26.50 -24.61
N VAL A 542 0.80 26.77 -23.50
CA VAL A 542 0.23 26.82 -22.16
C VAL A 542 0.80 28.01 -21.41
N VAL A 543 -0.08 28.78 -20.76
CA VAL A 543 0.31 29.73 -19.72
C VAL A 543 0.47 28.95 -18.43
N GLU A 544 1.70 28.89 -17.93
CA GLU A 544 2.01 28.21 -16.67
C GLU A 544 1.22 28.83 -15.50
N ALA A 545 0.69 27.98 -14.63
CA ALA A 545 0.01 28.42 -13.42
C ALA A 545 0.97 29.17 -12.49
N ASN A 546 0.47 30.26 -11.91
CA ASN A 546 1.17 30.96 -10.85
C ASN A 546 0.99 30.22 -9.51
N LEU A 547 1.82 29.21 -9.28
CA LEU A 547 1.83 28.43 -8.05
C LEU A 547 2.82 29.05 -7.05
N SER A 548 2.30 29.56 -5.94
CA SER A 548 3.08 30.21 -4.88
C SER A 548 2.47 29.94 -3.50
N GLY A 549 3.31 29.95 -2.48
CA GLY A 549 2.89 29.67 -1.10
C GLY A 549 4.07 29.23 -0.22
N PRO A 550 3.80 28.85 1.04
CA PRO A 550 4.83 28.36 1.94
C PRO A 550 5.43 27.05 1.42
N LYS A 551 6.75 26.91 1.61
CA LYS A 551 7.42 25.63 1.38
C LYS A 551 6.94 24.60 2.40
N THR A 552 6.81 23.36 1.98
CA THR A 552 6.43 22.23 2.83
C THR A 552 7.27 21.01 2.51
N PHE A 553 7.49 20.18 3.52
CA PHE A 553 7.98 18.82 3.32
C PHE A 553 6.84 17.94 2.80
N ALA A 554 7.19 17.00 1.94
CA ALA A 554 6.32 15.93 1.49
C ALA A 554 7.18 14.72 1.11
N ARG A 555 6.59 13.53 1.19
CA ARG A 555 7.31 12.29 0.87
C ARG A 555 7.88 12.32 -0.53
N VAL A 556 9.02 11.66 -0.69
CA VAL A 556 9.52 11.34 -2.02
C VAL A 556 8.66 10.20 -2.57
N SER A 557 8.21 10.35 -3.82
CA SER A 557 7.43 9.33 -4.53
C SER A 557 8.19 8.03 -4.79
N ARG A 558 9.51 8.03 -4.57
CA ARG A 558 10.45 6.97 -4.91
C ARG A 558 11.70 7.06 -4.04
N ARG A 559 12.35 5.93 -3.75
CA ARG A 559 13.69 5.94 -3.14
C ARG A 559 14.70 6.40 -4.20
N SER A 560 15.40 7.52 -3.96
CA SER A 560 16.61 7.88 -4.71
C SER A 560 17.83 7.26 -4.01
N TYR A 561 18.80 6.78 -4.77
CA TYR A 561 19.98 6.07 -4.25
C TYR A 561 21.14 7.05 -4.10
N GLY A 562 22.01 6.84 -3.09
CA GLY A 562 23.02 7.79 -2.66
C GLY A 562 22.46 8.89 -1.73
N ASN A 563 23.32 9.72 -1.15
CA ASN A 563 22.99 10.89 -0.31
C ASN A 563 22.20 11.99 -1.06
N GLY A 564 21.16 11.61 -1.82
CA GLY A 564 20.24 12.53 -2.46
C GLY A 564 19.54 13.38 -1.40
N SER A 565 19.54 14.68 -1.64
CA SER A 565 18.91 15.67 -0.78
C SER A 565 17.41 15.38 -0.61
N LEU A 566 16.97 15.16 0.62
CA LEU A 566 15.56 15.17 1.02
C LEU A 566 15.10 16.61 1.32
N ALA A 567 15.43 17.56 0.46
CA ALA A 567 15.10 18.98 0.67
C ALA A 567 13.59 19.25 0.54
N PRO A 568 13.06 20.25 1.28
CA PRO A 568 11.68 20.72 1.13
C PRO A 568 11.51 21.48 -0.19
N ASP A 569 11.32 20.74 -1.28
CA ASP A 569 11.19 21.29 -2.63
C ASP A 569 9.72 21.45 -3.07
N ARG A 570 8.76 21.24 -2.15
CA ARG A 570 7.33 21.38 -2.44
C ARG A 570 6.74 22.66 -1.86
N ILE A 571 5.68 23.13 -2.50
CA ILE A 571 4.97 24.37 -2.14
C ILE A 571 3.52 23.99 -1.87
N LEU A 572 2.95 24.43 -0.74
CA LEU A 572 1.51 24.41 -0.56
C LEU A 572 0.92 25.64 -1.25
N SER A 573 0.25 25.43 -2.38
CA SER A 573 -0.32 26.51 -3.20
C SER A 573 -1.84 26.41 -3.22
N THR A 574 -2.49 27.55 -3.43
CA THR A 574 -3.87 27.58 -3.95
C THR A 574 -3.77 27.52 -5.47
N VAL A 575 -4.48 26.61 -6.11
CA VAL A 575 -4.52 26.52 -7.58
C VAL A 575 -5.55 27.49 -8.15
N PRO A 576 -5.43 27.91 -9.41
CA PRO A 576 -6.42 28.78 -10.04
C PRO A 576 -7.83 28.19 -10.02
N GLU A 577 -8.85 29.05 -9.99
CA GLU A 577 -10.25 28.65 -9.99
C GLU A 577 -10.59 27.80 -11.23
N GLY A 578 -11.40 26.75 -11.04
CA GLY A 578 -11.77 25.81 -12.11
C GLY A 578 -10.69 24.77 -12.49
N GLN A 579 -9.44 24.94 -12.05
CA GLN A 579 -8.35 23.99 -12.33
C GLN A 579 -8.29 22.81 -11.35
N ARG A 580 -9.07 22.85 -10.26
CA ARG A 580 -9.18 21.77 -9.27
C ARG A 580 -10.52 21.80 -8.55
N LEU A 581 -11.08 20.62 -8.32
CA LEU A 581 -12.24 20.29 -7.50
C LEU A 581 -11.87 19.11 -6.57
N GLY A 582 -11.06 19.39 -5.55
CA GLY A 582 -10.63 18.38 -4.57
C GLY A 582 -9.45 17.50 -5.02
N VAL A 583 -9.18 16.46 -4.24
CA VAL A 583 -8.01 15.56 -4.40
C VAL A 583 -8.12 14.62 -5.59
N LEU A 584 -9.33 14.41 -6.11
CA LEU A 584 -9.59 13.52 -7.25
C LEU A 584 -9.39 14.17 -8.61
N THR A 585 -9.14 15.48 -8.65
CA THR A 585 -9.02 16.25 -9.89
C THR A 585 -7.62 16.84 -10.04
N HIS A 586 -6.61 15.98 -10.12
CA HIS A 586 -5.34 16.42 -10.67
C HIS A 586 -5.48 16.50 -12.20
N PRO A 587 -5.16 17.63 -12.84
CA PRO A 587 -5.07 17.72 -14.30
C PRO A 587 -4.03 16.71 -14.83
#